data_AF-A0A927FD99-F1
#
_entry.id   AF-A0A927FD99-F1
#
_cell.length_a   1.000
_cell.length_b   1.000
_cell.length_c   1.000
_cell.angle_alpha   90.00
_cell.angle_beta   90.00
_cell.angle_gamma   90.00
#
_symmetry.space_group_name_H-M   'P 1'
#
loop_
_entity.id
_entity.type
_entity.pdbx_description
1 polymer ?
#
loop_
_entity_poly.entity_id
_entity_poly.type
_entity_poly.pdbx_seq_one_letter_code
_entity_poly.pdbx_strand_id
1 'polypeptide(L)'
;MSHSHPTLIGWKESIDLPDWGISDITAKTDTGARRSAIDVENIVELPGNRVQFEVAADRRTGQLKKTVIADIEHQTHVRSSNGQQHERYFVATRVRVGETEKKIELSLSNRKHMQCRMLLGRLALSGDFLVDCSKSFVTRPNRKPKVRKR
;
A
#
# COMPACT_ATOMS: atom_id res chain seq x y z
N MET A 1 12.26 -20.06 20.88
CA MET A 1 11.22 -19.14 20.39
C MET A 1 10.68 -19.72 19.10
N SER A 2 9.38 -20.00 19.00
CA SER A 2 8.76 -20.57 17.79
C SER A 2 8.88 -19.54 16.66
N HIS A 3 9.80 -19.75 15.72
CA HIS A 3 9.85 -18.95 14.51
C HIS A 3 8.73 -19.43 13.59
N SER A 4 7.61 -18.70 13.57
CA SER A 4 6.64 -18.81 12.48
C SER A 4 7.41 -18.56 11.19
N HIS A 5 7.34 -19.50 10.25
CA HIS A 5 7.94 -19.31 8.93
C HIS A 5 7.34 -18.06 8.29
N PRO A 6 8.16 -17.17 7.70
CA PRO A 6 7.65 -15.98 7.04
C PRO A 6 6.71 -16.37 5.89
N THR A 7 5.59 -15.68 5.77
CA THR A 7 4.61 -15.90 4.70
C THR A 7 5.25 -15.58 3.36
N LEU A 8 5.19 -16.53 2.43
CA LEU A 8 5.67 -16.32 1.07
C LEU A 8 4.72 -15.36 0.33
N ILE A 9 5.28 -14.29 -0.25
CA ILE A 9 4.55 -13.34 -1.09
C ILE A 9 5.31 -13.12 -2.41
N GLY A 10 4.60 -12.72 -3.45
CA GLY A 10 5.20 -12.35 -4.73
C GLY A 10 5.70 -10.92 -4.77
N TRP A 11 6.37 -10.53 -5.86
CA TRP A 11 6.82 -9.13 -6.07
C TRP A 11 5.67 -8.13 -6.18
N LYS A 12 4.46 -8.63 -6.42
CA LYS A 12 3.22 -7.88 -6.59
C LYS A 12 2.10 -8.64 -5.90
N GLU A 13 1.36 -7.98 -5.02
CA GLU A 13 0.31 -8.59 -4.21
C GLU A 13 -1.01 -7.80 -4.26
N SER A 14 -2.06 -8.46 -3.79
CA SER A 14 -3.33 -7.83 -3.46
C SER A 14 -3.37 -7.56 -1.98
N ILE A 15 -3.62 -6.32 -1.58
CA ILE A 15 -3.66 -5.93 -0.17
C ILE A 15 -4.96 -5.21 0.16
N ASP A 16 -5.31 -5.23 1.44
CA ASP A 16 -6.42 -4.47 1.97
C ASP A 16 -5.92 -3.45 3.00
N LEU A 17 -6.65 -2.34 3.14
CA LEU A 17 -6.46 -1.30 4.15
C LEU A 17 -7.75 -1.24 5.00
N PRO A 18 -7.94 -2.17 5.94
CA PRO A 18 -9.17 -2.33 6.71
C PRO A 18 -9.60 -1.07 7.47
N ASP A 19 -8.66 -0.30 8.03
CA ASP A 19 -8.99 0.95 8.74
C ASP A 19 -9.67 1.97 7.84
N TRP A 20 -9.37 1.91 6.54
CA TRP A 20 -9.95 2.78 5.54
C TRP A 20 -11.09 2.09 4.79
N GLY A 21 -11.43 0.84 5.12
CA GLY A 21 -12.42 0.03 4.39
C GLY A 21 -12.15 -0.01 2.88
N ILE A 22 -10.88 -0.13 2.49
CA ILE A 22 -10.45 -0.28 1.09
C ILE A 22 -9.86 -1.67 0.93
N SER A 23 -10.24 -2.36 -0.14
CA SER A 23 -9.78 -3.71 -0.44
C SER A 23 -9.23 -3.81 -1.86
N ASP A 24 -8.44 -4.85 -2.12
CA ASP A 24 -7.98 -5.20 -3.47
C ASP A 24 -6.96 -4.20 -4.08
N ILE A 25 -6.28 -3.46 -3.21
CA ILE A 25 -4.93 -2.89 -3.33
C ILE A 25 -3.93 -3.59 -4.26
N THR A 26 -3.64 -3.16 -5.49
CA THR A 26 -2.42 -3.66 -6.15
C THR A 26 -1.17 -2.98 -5.56
N ALA A 27 -0.40 -3.73 -4.79
CA ALA A 27 0.84 -3.27 -4.20
C ALA A 27 2.06 -3.99 -4.81
N LYS A 28 3.16 -3.27 -4.99
CA LYS A 28 4.48 -3.86 -5.29
C LYS A 28 5.25 -4.01 -3.99
N THR A 29 5.82 -5.19 -3.76
CA THR A 29 6.79 -5.38 -2.68
C THR A 29 8.12 -4.78 -3.11
N ASP A 30 8.64 -3.83 -2.33
CA ASP A 30 9.82 -3.06 -2.71
C ASP A 30 10.85 -3.11 -1.58
N THR A 31 11.74 -4.10 -1.67
CA THR A 31 12.84 -4.26 -0.71
C THR A 31 13.87 -3.13 -0.78
N GLY A 32 13.87 -2.32 -1.85
CA GLY A 32 14.69 -1.10 -1.97
C GLY A 32 14.16 0.05 -1.11
N ALA A 33 12.85 0.12 -0.88
CA ALA A 33 12.21 1.15 -0.08
C ALA A 33 12.24 0.83 1.42
N ARG A 34 12.61 1.79 2.27
CA ARG A 34 12.54 1.63 3.74
C ARG A 34 11.10 1.61 4.23
N ARG A 35 10.31 2.61 3.83
CA ARG A 35 8.91 2.82 4.22
C ARG A 35 7.97 2.53 3.06
N SER A 36 6.73 2.21 3.38
CA SER A 36 5.67 2.00 2.40
C SER A 36 5.12 3.34 1.88
N ALA A 37 4.50 3.32 0.70
CA ALA A 37 3.93 4.50 0.07
C ALA A 37 2.63 4.16 -0.63
N ILE A 38 1.68 5.08 -0.67
CA ILE A 38 0.41 4.92 -1.37
C ILE A 38 0.13 6.10 -2.29
N ASP A 39 -0.53 5.80 -3.41
CA ASP A 39 -1.01 6.76 -4.39
C ASP A 39 -2.30 7.41 -3.91
N VAL A 40 -2.25 8.73 -3.72
CA VAL A 40 -3.39 9.53 -3.26
C VAL A 40 -3.51 10.82 -4.05
N GLU A 41 -4.73 11.38 -4.03
CA GLU A 41 -5.09 12.65 -4.65
C GLU A 41 -5.73 13.57 -3.61
N ASN A 42 -5.88 14.86 -3.94
CA ASN A 42 -6.64 15.84 -3.14
C ASN A 42 -6.22 15.89 -1.66
N ILE A 43 -4.92 15.96 -1.39
CA ILE A 43 -4.37 16.10 -0.04
C ILE A 43 -4.72 17.49 0.51
N VAL A 44 -5.39 17.53 1.66
CA VAL A 44 -5.75 18.75 2.38
C VAL A 44 -5.40 18.57 3.85
N GLU A 45 -4.54 19.44 4.39
CA GLU A 45 -4.27 19.48 5.82
C GLU A 45 -5.48 20.05 6.56
N LEU A 46 -5.85 19.42 7.68
CA LEU A 46 -7.00 19.78 8.50
C LEU A 46 -6.54 20.22 9.91
N PRO A 47 -7.35 21.02 10.62
CA PRO A 47 -7.09 21.34 12.02
C PRO A 47 -6.98 20.08 12.90
N GLY A 48 -6.08 20.16 13.89
CA GLY A 48 -5.83 19.09 14.85
C GLY A 48 -4.85 18.02 14.37
N ASN A 49 -3.83 18.40 13.59
CA ASN A 49 -2.77 17.50 13.09
C ASN A 49 -3.31 16.31 12.27
N ARG A 50 -4.26 16.60 11.37
CA ARG A 50 -4.92 15.60 10.52
C ARG A 50 -4.75 15.96 9.07
N VAL A 51 -4.84 14.95 8.21
CA VAL A 51 -4.80 15.12 6.76
C VAL A 51 -5.96 14.36 6.12
N GLN A 52 -6.65 15.04 5.22
CA GLN A 52 -7.63 14.45 4.32
C GLN A 52 -6.97 14.13 2.98
N PHE A 53 -7.29 12.99 2.39
CA PHE A 53 -6.82 12.60 1.07
C PHE A 53 -7.77 11.60 0.42
N GLU A 54 -7.65 11.42 -0.89
CA GLU A 54 -8.45 10.48 -1.66
C GLU A 54 -7.61 9.31 -2.17
N VAL A 55 -8.09 8.10 -1.91
CA VAL A 55 -7.48 6.86 -2.39
C VAL A 55 -8.39 6.25 -3.46
N ALA A 56 -7.79 5.76 -4.55
CA ALA A 56 -8.55 4.96 -5.53
C ALA A 56 -8.98 3.62 -4.91
N ALA A 57 -10.29 3.40 -4.82
CA ALA A 57 -10.91 2.24 -4.20
C ALA A 57 -11.31 1.15 -5.21
N ASP A 58 -11.25 1.43 -6.51
CA ASP A 58 -11.43 0.42 -7.55
C ASP A 58 -10.13 0.12 -8.29
N ARG A 59 -10.04 -1.12 -8.77
CA ARG A 59 -8.85 -1.68 -9.40
C ARG A 59 -8.70 -1.39 -10.89
N ARG A 60 -9.78 -0.96 -11.56
CA ARG A 60 -9.92 -1.07 -13.03
C ARG A 60 -9.96 0.29 -13.72
N THR A 61 -10.59 1.27 -13.09
CA THR A 61 -10.77 2.62 -13.63
C THR A 61 -10.16 3.68 -12.73
N GLY A 62 -9.99 3.39 -11.42
CA GLY A 62 -9.53 4.35 -10.42
C GLY A 62 -10.47 5.54 -10.23
N GLN A 63 -11.72 5.40 -10.69
CA GLN A 63 -12.75 6.44 -10.68
C GLN A 63 -13.49 6.47 -9.35
N LEU A 64 -13.66 5.31 -8.71
CA LEU A 64 -14.16 5.26 -7.35
C LEU A 64 -13.05 5.73 -6.43
N LYS A 65 -13.24 6.91 -5.85
CA LYS A 65 -12.37 7.46 -4.81
C LYS A 65 -13.02 7.27 -3.46
N LYS A 66 -12.20 6.99 -2.45
CA LYS A 66 -12.59 7.03 -1.05
C LYS A 66 -11.80 8.12 -0.35
N THR A 67 -12.52 9.07 0.23
CA THR A 67 -11.94 10.10 1.10
C THR A 67 -11.59 9.48 2.44
N VAL A 68 -10.36 9.72 2.89
CA VAL A 68 -9.81 9.25 4.15
C VAL A 68 -9.33 10.47 4.93
N ILE A 69 -9.58 10.47 6.23
CA ILE A 69 -9.01 11.42 7.19
C ILE A 69 -8.17 10.60 8.17
N ALA A 70 -6.91 10.99 8.38
CA ALA A 70 -6.01 10.32 9.31
C ALA A 70 -5.14 11.34 10.05
N ASP A 71 -4.64 10.96 11.23
CA ASP A 71 -3.67 11.74 11.98
C ASP A 71 -2.31 11.75 11.24
N ILE A 72 -1.64 12.89 11.24
CA ILE A 72 -0.30 13.05 10.68
C ILE A 72 0.71 12.55 11.72
N GLU A 73 1.41 11.46 11.41
CA GLU A 73 2.48 10.94 12.27
C GLU A 73 3.71 11.86 12.21
N HIS A 74 4.09 12.26 10.99
CA HIS A 74 5.11 13.27 10.73
C HIS A 74 5.11 13.72 9.25
N GLN A 75 5.89 14.76 8.96
CA GLN A 75 6.22 15.19 7.61
C GLN A 75 7.72 15.07 7.39
N THR A 76 8.13 14.59 6.21
CA THR A 76 9.55 14.63 5.82
C THR A 76 9.69 14.71 4.32
N HIS A 77 10.80 15.27 3.89
CA HIS A 77 11.24 15.19 2.52
C HIS A 77 11.64 13.75 2.15
N VAL A 78 11.11 13.26 1.05
CA VAL A 78 11.39 11.92 0.52
C VAL A 78 12.00 12.05 -0.88
N ARG A 79 13.20 11.47 -1.06
CA ARG A 79 13.86 11.38 -2.37
C ARG A 79 13.33 10.18 -3.15
N SER A 80 12.80 10.41 -4.35
CA SER A 80 12.45 9.33 -5.29
C SER A 80 13.67 8.84 -6.06
N SER A 81 13.53 7.68 -6.71
CA SER A 81 14.59 7.05 -7.53
C SER A 81 15.06 7.91 -8.71
N ASN A 82 14.26 8.91 -9.12
CA ASN A 82 14.62 9.91 -10.14
C ASN A 82 15.36 11.14 -9.55
N GLY A 83 15.75 11.11 -8.27
CA GLY A 83 16.50 12.17 -7.61
C GLY A 83 15.67 13.34 -7.09
N GLN A 84 14.38 13.45 -7.46
CA GLN A 84 13.52 14.52 -6.98
C GLN A 84 13.16 14.33 -5.51
N GLN A 85 13.06 15.44 -4.78
CA GLN A 85 12.70 15.46 -3.38
C GLN A 85 11.36 16.17 -3.22
N HIS A 86 10.42 15.52 -2.52
CA HIS A 86 9.09 16.04 -2.26
C HIS A 86 8.79 15.90 -0.78
N GLU A 87 8.22 16.92 -0.17
CA GLU A 87 7.66 16.81 1.19
C GLU A 87 6.45 15.87 1.16
N ARG A 88 6.36 14.97 2.15
CA ARG A 88 5.29 13.99 2.26
C ARG A 88 4.79 13.88 3.68
N TYR A 89 3.48 13.77 3.80
CA TYR A 89 2.80 13.36 5.01
C TYR A 89 2.95 11.84 5.21
N PHE A 90 3.17 11.44 6.45
CA PHE A 90 3.13 10.05 6.87
C PHE A 90 1.93 9.83 7.79
N VAL A 91 1.19 8.75 7.53
CA VAL A 91 0.03 8.34 8.31
C VAL A 91 0.15 6.86 8.67
N ALA A 92 -0.47 6.44 9.77
CA ALA A 92 -0.52 5.03 10.14
C ALA A 92 -1.84 4.38 9.70
N THR A 93 -1.76 3.11 9.31
CA THR A 93 -2.93 2.28 9.01
C THR A 93 -2.58 0.80 9.15
N ARG A 94 -3.58 -0.05 9.32
CA ARG A 94 -3.41 -1.50 9.18
C ARG A 94 -3.44 -1.88 7.70
N VAL A 95 -2.42 -2.64 7.29
CA VAL A 95 -2.40 -3.34 6.01
C VAL A 95 -2.66 -4.82 6.25
N ARG A 96 -3.44 -5.43 5.35
CA ARG A 96 -3.62 -6.88 5.30
C ARG A 96 -3.07 -7.44 3.99
N VAL A 97 -2.23 -8.46 4.10
CA VAL A 97 -1.64 -9.20 2.97
C VAL A 97 -1.87 -10.69 3.21
N GLY A 98 -2.78 -11.29 2.43
CA GLY A 98 -3.27 -12.64 2.74
C GLY A 98 -3.93 -12.68 4.13
N GLU A 99 -3.42 -13.55 4.99
CA GLU A 99 -3.90 -13.73 6.37
C GLU A 99 -3.14 -12.85 7.39
N THR A 100 -2.05 -12.20 6.97
CA THR A 100 -1.24 -11.36 7.85
C THR A 100 -1.77 -9.93 7.84
N GLU A 101 -2.07 -9.41 9.03
CA GLU A 101 -2.45 -8.00 9.24
C GLU A 101 -1.41 -7.30 10.13
N LYS A 102 -0.98 -6.11 9.74
CA LYS A 102 0.09 -5.37 10.42
C LYS A 102 -0.16 -3.86 10.38
N LYS A 103 0.08 -3.17 11.49
CA LYS A 103 0.11 -1.70 11.51
C LYS A 103 1.40 -1.23 10.81
N ILE A 104 1.24 -0.35 9.83
CA ILE A 104 2.34 0.22 9.06
C ILE A 104 2.19 1.74 8.96
N GLU A 105 3.30 2.38 8.59
CA GLU A 105 3.33 3.78 8.24
C GLU A 105 3.39 3.94 6.71
N LEU A 106 2.61 4.87 6.17
CA LEU A 106 2.49 5.15 4.75
C LEU A 106 2.81 6.59 4.43
N SER A 107 3.73 6.81 3.49
CA SER A 107 3.88 8.11 2.86
C SER A 107 2.75 8.34 1.86
N LEU A 108 2.04 9.46 1.99
CA LEU A 108 1.10 9.96 1.00
C LEU A 108 1.89 10.50 -0.20
N SER A 109 1.63 9.98 -1.40
CA SER A 109 2.38 10.35 -2.61
C SER A 109 1.50 10.39 -3.85
N ASN A 110 1.88 11.18 -4.85
CA ASN A 110 1.26 11.14 -6.18
C ASN A 110 2.05 10.15 -7.07
N ARG A 111 1.41 9.02 -7.41
CA ARG A 111 1.96 7.93 -8.22
C ARG A 111 1.06 7.62 -9.42
N LYS A 112 0.30 8.63 -9.91
CA LYS A 112 -0.75 8.50 -10.93
C LYS A 112 -0.34 7.71 -12.19
N HIS A 113 0.94 7.66 -12.54
CA HIS A 113 1.48 6.96 -13.71
C HIS A 113 2.04 5.55 -13.43
N MET A 114 1.96 5.07 -12.18
CA MET A 114 2.56 3.80 -11.77
C MET A 114 1.54 2.66 -11.82
N GLN A 115 1.97 1.48 -12.28
CA GLN A 115 1.13 0.28 -12.36
C GLN A 115 0.65 -0.25 -10.99
N CYS A 116 1.44 -0.02 -9.93
CA CYS A 116 1.09 -0.37 -8.56
C CYS A 116 0.78 0.90 -7.78
N ARG A 117 -0.44 0.94 -7.22
CA ARG A 117 -0.97 2.08 -6.44
C ARG A 117 -0.32 2.17 -5.06
N MET A 118 0.37 1.12 -4.63
CA MET A 118 1.07 1.09 -3.34
C MET A 118 2.43 0.40 -3.46
N LEU A 119 3.37 0.81 -2.62
CA LEU A 119 4.64 0.13 -2.34
C LEU A 119 4.63 -0.40 -0.91
N LEU A 120 5.00 -1.67 -0.73
CA LEU A 120 5.32 -2.24 0.58
C LEU A 120 6.83 -2.18 0.79
N GLY A 121 7.28 -1.30 1.68
CA GLY A 121 8.70 -1.17 2.03
C GLY A 121 9.16 -2.17 3.08
N ARG A 122 10.47 -2.20 3.35
CA ARG A 122 11.10 -3.14 4.29
C ARG A 122 10.46 -3.17 5.68
N LEU A 123 10.02 -2.04 6.23
CA LEU A 123 9.37 -2.02 7.56
C LEU A 123 8.02 -2.75 7.59
N ALA A 124 7.26 -2.70 6.49
CA ALA A 124 6.04 -3.50 6.36
C ALA A 124 6.40 -4.98 6.19
N LEU A 125 7.45 -5.28 5.43
CA LEU A 125 7.83 -6.65 5.04
C LEU A 125 8.57 -7.45 6.14
N SER A 126 9.41 -6.79 6.93
CA SER A 126 10.37 -7.43 7.83
C SER A 126 9.69 -8.19 8.97
N GLY A 127 10.14 -9.42 9.21
CA GLY A 127 9.64 -10.29 10.27
C GLY A 127 8.50 -11.21 9.83
N ASP A 128 7.70 -10.78 8.87
CA ASP A 128 6.46 -11.46 8.51
C ASP A 128 6.50 -12.13 7.12
N PHE A 129 7.32 -11.62 6.19
CA PHE A 129 7.24 -12.01 4.78
C PHE A 129 8.57 -12.38 4.12
N LEU A 130 8.52 -13.34 3.20
CA LEU A 130 9.58 -13.67 2.25
C LEU A 130 9.10 -13.34 0.83
N VAL A 131 9.88 -12.54 0.10
CA VAL A 131 9.50 -12.06 -1.24
C VAL A 131 10.10 -12.96 -2.32
N ASP A 132 9.25 -13.59 -3.13
CA ASP A 132 9.62 -14.33 -4.33
C ASP A 132 9.39 -13.46 -5.57
N CYS A 133 10.49 -12.98 -6.16
CA CYS A 133 10.46 -12.11 -7.34
C CYS A 133 9.88 -12.80 -8.60
N SER A 134 9.79 -14.13 -8.63
CA SER A 134 9.22 -14.87 -9.75
C SER A 134 7.69 -14.96 -9.71
N LYS A 135 7.07 -14.65 -8.57
CA LYS A 135 5.62 -14.83 -8.35
C LYS A 135 4.90 -13.50 -8.20
N SER A 136 3.60 -13.53 -8.46
CA SER A 136 2.69 -12.43 -8.14
C SER A 136 1.36 -12.98 -7.65
N PHE A 137 0.73 -12.26 -6.72
CA PHE A 137 -0.58 -12.57 -6.16
C PHE A 137 -0.65 -13.92 -5.47
N VAL A 138 0.43 -14.29 -4.76
CA VAL A 138 0.58 -15.57 -4.04
C VAL A 138 -0.51 -15.69 -2.97
N THR A 139 -0.85 -14.57 -2.34
CA THR A 139 -1.80 -14.53 -1.21
C THR A 139 -3.25 -14.33 -1.62
N ARG A 140 -3.53 -14.19 -2.92
CA ARG A 140 -4.92 -14.01 -3.36
C ARG A 140 -5.69 -15.33 -3.18
N PRO A 141 -6.87 -15.31 -2.54
CA PRO A 141 -7.75 -16.46 -2.58
C PRO A 141 -8.10 -16.79 -4.04
N ASN A 142 -8.09 -18.08 -4.36
CA ASN A 142 -8.24 -18.62 -5.71
C ASN A 142 -9.61 -18.22 -6.30
N ARG A 143 -9.70 -17.02 -6.91
CA ARG A 143 -10.92 -16.59 -7.60
C ARG A 143 -11.04 -17.43 -8.86
N LYS A 144 -12.06 -18.30 -8.94
CA LYS A 144 -12.42 -19.01 -10.18
C LYS A 144 -12.37 -18.00 -11.34
N PRO A 145 -11.69 -18.32 -12.45
CA PRO A 145 -11.62 -17.39 -13.57
C PRO A 145 -13.04 -17.03 -14.00
N LYS A 146 -13.38 -15.73 -13.99
CA LYS A 146 -14.65 -15.29 -14.57
C LYS A 146 -14.60 -15.66 -16.05
N VAL A 147 -15.46 -16.60 -16.44
CA VAL A 147 -15.65 -17.01 -17.83
C VAL A 147 -15.78 -15.74 -18.67
N ARG A 148 -14.84 -15.53 -19.59
CA ARG A 148 -14.97 -14.47 -20.60
C ARG A 148 -16.16 -14.85 -21.46
N LYS A 149 -17.27 -14.12 -21.34
CA LYS A 149 -18.32 -14.16 -22.37
C LYS A 149 -17.68 -13.65 -23.67
N ARG A 150 -17.62 -14.54 -24.66
CA ARG A 150 -17.32 -14.19 -26.06
C ARG A 150 -18.45 -13.35 -26.61
#